data_AF-A0A1B6MBU2-F1
#
_entry.id   AF-A0A1B6MBU2-F1
#
_cell.length_a   1.000
_cell.length_b   1.000
_cell.length_c   1.000
_cell.angle_alpha   90.00
_cell.angle_beta   90.00
_cell.angle_gamma   90.00
#
_symmetry.space_group_name_H-M   'P 1'
#
loop_
_entity.id
_entity.type
_entity.pdbx_description
1 polymer ?
#
loop_
_entity_poly.entity_id
_entity_poly.type
_entity_poly.pdbx_seq_one_letter_code
_entity_poly.pdbx_strand_id
1 'polypeptide(L)'
;DEQILKAAQKYEVHLEGSAPLRSLKSELRLWRSKWTNLSDTPSTCTEALKRLDLSFFPLTGVLLQILGTVPVTTATAERSFSVLRRLMTYLQSTMGESRLNGLALANILKDKEIKIETVINVFCQKKCRRMEIENWECD
;
A
#
# COMPACT_ATOMS: atom_id res chain seq x y z
N ASP A 1 -17.64 2.67 21.48
CA ASP A 1 -16.42 1.97 21.94
C ASP A 1 -16.27 0.58 21.33
N GLU A 2 -17.31 -0.25 21.35
CA GLU A 2 -17.24 -1.60 20.77
C GLU A 2 -16.82 -1.64 19.30
N GLN A 3 -17.30 -0.73 18.45
CA GLN A 3 -16.92 -0.73 17.03
C GLN A 3 -15.42 -0.45 16.83
N ILE A 4 -14.85 0.47 17.61
CA ILE A 4 -13.41 0.79 17.56
C ILE A 4 -12.60 -0.39 18.08
N LEU A 5 -13.07 -1.06 19.13
CA LEU A 5 -12.44 -2.26 19.68
C LEU A 5 -12.50 -3.44 18.69
N LYS A 6 -13.64 -3.66 18.01
CA LYS A 6 -13.79 -4.66 16.95
C LYS A 6 -12.90 -4.36 15.75
N ALA A 7 -12.79 -3.08 15.35
CA ALA A 7 -11.88 -2.66 14.30
C ALA A 7 -10.42 -2.86 14.70
N ALA A 8 -10.04 -2.50 15.93
CA ALA A 8 -8.69 -2.71 16.45
C ALA A 8 -8.32 -4.20 16.51
N GLN A 9 -9.28 -5.08 16.84
CA GLN A 9 -9.09 -6.54 16.81
C GLN A 9 -8.71 -7.05 15.41
N LYS A 10 -9.21 -6.42 14.34
CA LYS A 10 -8.81 -6.77 12.96
C LYS A 10 -7.33 -6.45 12.67
N TYR A 11 -6.77 -5.45 13.35
CA TYR A 11 -5.39 -4.99 13.16
C TYR A 11 -4.46 -5.44 14.31
N GLU A 12 -4.88 -6.41 15.12
CA GLU A 12 -4.10 -6.94 16.26
C GLU A 12 -2.72 -7.46 15.85
N VAL A 13 -2.56 -7.93 14.61
CA VAL A 13 -1.27 -8.34 14.03
C VAL A 13 -0.29 -7.18 13.82
N HIS A 14 -0.81 -5.96 13.60
CA HIS A 14 -0.01 -4.74 13.42
C HIS A 14 0.23 -3.98 14.73
N LEU A 15 -0.56 -4.29 15.76
CA LEU A 15 -0.32 -3.86 17.13
C LEU A 15 0.71 -4.83 17.70
N GLU A 16 2.01 -4.50 17.57
CA GLU A 16 3.12 -5.29 18.12
C GLU A 16 2.73 -5.96 19.44
N GLY A 17 2.74 -7.30 19.48
CA GLY A 17 2.00 -8.17 20.40
C GLY A 17 2.27 -8.02 21.91
N SER A 18 2.11 -6.83 22.47
CA SER A 18 2.50 -6.47 23.82
C SER A 18 1.46 -5.65 24.58
N ALA A 19 0.31 -5.31 24.00
CA ALA A 19 -0.72 -4.58 24.75
C ALA A 19 -2.09 -5.25 24.64
N PRO A 20 -2.65 -5.78 25.74
CA PRO A 20 -3.98 -6.34 25.71
C PRO A 20 -5.01 -5.27 25.33
N LEU A 21 -6.05 -5.65 24.57
CA LEU A 21 -7.18 -4.79 24.16
C LEU A 21 -7.79 -3.99 25.35
N ARG A 22 -7.61 -4.51 26.57
CA ARG A 22 -7.98 -3.85 27.83
C ARG A 22 -7.21 -2.56 28.08
N SER A 23 -5.91 -2.53 27.77
CA SER A 23 -5.04 -1.35 27.85
C SER A 23 -5.43 -0.29 26.83
N LEU A 24 -5.79 -0.71 25.60
CA LEU A 24 -6.32 0.20 24.58
C LEU A 24 -7.63 0.87 25.05
N LYS A 25 -8.53 0.11 25.67
CA LYS A 25 -9.80 0.66 26.17
C LYS A 25 -9.58 1.72 27.27
N SER A 26 -8.65 1.49 28.20
CA SER A 26 -8.32 2.50 29.22
C SER A 26 -7.63 3.71 28.62
N GLU A 27 -6.72 3.51 27.67
CA GLU A 27 -5.98 4.57 27.00
C GLU A 27 -6.93 5.47 26.18
N LEU A 28 -7.86 4.87 25.41
CA LEU A 28 -8.89 5.59 24.67
C LEU A 28 -9.82 6.42 25.58
N ARG A 29 -10.14 5.91 26.77
CA ARG A 29 -10.93 6.64 27.76
C ARG A 29 -10.18 7.87 28.28
N LEU A 30 -8.91 7.71 28.64
CA LEU A 30 -8.06 8.81 29.09
C LEU A 30 -7.86 9.84 27.98
N TRP A 31 -7.62 9.39 26.76
CA TRP A 31 -7.47 10.25 25.60
C TRP A 31 -8.74 11.06 25.31
N ARG A 32 -9.92 10.43 25.35
CA ARG A 32 -11.18 11.18 25.25
C ARG A 32 -11.37 12.17 26.38
N SER A 33 -11.03 11.79 27.62
CA SER A 33 -11.13 12.70 28.75
C SER A 33 -10.21 13.91 28.61
N LYS A 34 -9.02 13.75 28.00
CA LYS A 34 -8.11 14.86 27.65
C LYS A 34 -8.81 15.86 26.73
N TRP A 35 -9.54 15.38 25.71
CA TRP A 35 -10.23 16.24 24.74
C TRP A 35 -11.57 16.78 25.23
N THR A 36 -12.27 16.12 26.16
CA THR A 36 -13.48 16.72 26.77
C THR A 36 -13.14 17.91 27.67
N ASN A 37 -11.92 17.93 28.22
CA ASN A 37 -11.44 19.01 29.07
C ASN A 37 -10.75 20.15 28.29
N LEU A 38 -10.36 19.90 27.03
CA LEU A 38 -9.77 20.90 26.14
C LEU A 38 -10.77 21.34 25.07
N SER A 39 -11.08 22.64 25.03
CA SER A 39 -12.00 23.24 24.06
C SER A 39 -11.51 23.14 22.60
N ASP A 40 -10.23 22.84 22.38
CA ASP A 40 -9.57 22.74 21.07
C ASP A 40 -9.38 21.27 20.67
N THR A 41 -10.45 20.63 20.20
CA THR A 41 -10.40 19.26 19.68
C THR A 41 -9.91 19.25 18.23
N PRO A 42 -8.88 18.47 17.87
CA PRO A 42 -8.36 18.42 16.52
C PRO A 42 -9.40 17.87 15.55
N SER A 43 -9.59 18.57 14.42
CA SER A 43 -10.57 18.21 13.39
C SER A 43 -10.07 17.09 12.48
N THR A 44 -8.74 16.96 12.36
CA THR A 44 -8.10 16.02 11.43
C THR A 44 -7.23 15.02 12.18
N CYS A 45 -7.18 13.77 11.69
CA CYS A 45 -6.35 12.69 12.23
C CYS A 45 -4.85 13.08 12.32
N THR A 46 -4.34 13.83 11.34
CA THR A 46 -2.95 14.31 11.30
C THR A 46 -2.64 15.35 12.38
N GLU A 47 -3.60 16.22 12.72
CA GLU A 47 -3.46 17.17 13.83
C GLU A 47 -3.51 16.45 15.17
N ALA A 48 -4.41 15.46 15.30
CA ALA A 48 -4.50 14.62 16.48
C ALA A 48 -3.18 13.86 16.73
N LEU A 49 -2.54 13.34 15.67
CA LEU A 49 -1.22 12.71 15.75
C LEU A 49 -0.11 13.67 16.18
N LYS A 50 -0.13 14.92 15.70
CA LYS A 50 0.89 15.93 16.07
C LYS A 50 0.79 16.36 17.53
N ARG A 51 -0.42 16.37 18.10
CA ARG A 51 -0.69 16.74 19.49
C ARG A 51 -0.62 15.54 20.45
N LEU A 52 -0.29 14.35 19.94
CA LEU A 52 -0.24 13.13 20.71
C LEU A 52 1.16 12.90 21.28
N ASP A 53 1.22 12.72 22.59
CA ASP A 53 2.42 12.23 23.26
C ASP A 53 2.47 10.70 23.15
N LEU A 54 3.25 10.19 22.20
CA LEU A 54 3.41 8.75 21.93
C LEU A 54 3.92 7.96 23.16
N SER A 55 4.61 8.63 24.10
CA SER A 55 5.06 8.04 25.36
C SER A 55 3.92 7.73 26.34
N PHE A 56 2.81 8.47 26.28
CA PHE A 56 1.64 8.28 27.15
C PHE A 56 0.51 7.54 26.45
N PHE A 57 0.40 7.69 25.13
CA PHE A 57 -0.70 7.12 24.34
C PHE A 57 -0.19 6.31 23.12
N PRO A 58 0.60 5.24 23.33
CA PRO A 58 1.20 4.48 22.23
C PRO A 58 0.15 3.78 21.35
N LEU A 59 -0.90 3.18 21.92
CA LEU A 59 -1.89 2.40 21.16
C LEU A 59 -2.84 3.30 20.38
N THR A 60 -3.20 4.44 20.97
CA THR A 60 -4.01 5.47 20.32
C THR A 60 -3.25 6.08 19.13
N GLY A 61 -1.93 6.24 19.27
CA GLY A 61 -1.06 6.70 18.19
C GLY A 61 -1.04 5.75 16.99
N VAL A 62 -0.83 4.46 17.23
CA VAL A 62 -0.89 3.44 16.17
C VAL A 62 -2.26 3.42 15.49
N LEU A 63 -3.34 3.50 16.26
CA LEU A 63 -4.70 3.51 15.71
C LEU A 63 -4.95 4.74 14.81
N LEU A 64 -4.49 5.92 15.22
CA LEU A 64 -4.58 7.13 14.40
C LEU A 64 -3.72 7.03 13.13
N GLN A 65 -2.53 6.43 13.20
CA GLN A 65 -1.70 6.19 12.01
C GLN A 65 -2.38 5.23 11.02
N ILE A 66 -3.00 4.15 11.51
CA ILE A 66 -3.79 3.25 10.67
C ILE A 66 -4.97 4.01 10.05
N LEU A 67 -5.69 4.80 10.84
CA LEU A 67 -6.81 5.61 10.35
C LEU A 67 -6.39 6.62 9.28
N GLY A 68 -5.20 7.21 9.38
CA GLY A 68 -4.65 8.12 8.39
C GLY A 68 -4.14 7.43 7.12
N THR A 69 -3.63 6.20 7.23
CA THR A 69 -3.07 5.45 6.10
C THR A 69 -4.12 4.71 5.27
N VAL A 70 -5.21 4.23 5.88
CA VAL A 70 -6.32 3.58 5.15
C VAL A 70 -6.89 4.44 4.00
N PRO A 71 -7.32 5.70 4.19
CA PRO A 71 -7.83 6.51 3.10
C PRO A 71 -6.77 6.86 2.05
N VAL A 72 -5.51 7.00 2.45
CA VAL A 72 -4.38 7.28 1.54
C VAL A 72 -4.07 6.05 0.68
N THR A 73 -4.11 4.86 1.26
CA THR A 73 -3.90 3.60 0.54
C THR A 73 -5.08 3.26 -0.36
N THR A 74 -6.33 3.49 0.06
CA THR A 74 -7.51 3.30 -0.81
C THR A 74 -7.48 4.26 -2.00
N ALA A 75 -7.19 5.55 -1.79
CA ALA A 75 -7.07 6.52 -2.89
C ALA A 75 -5.92 6.16 -3.86
N THR A 76 -4.80 5.66 -3.35
CA THR A 76 -3.67 5.20 -4.17
C THR A 76 -4.04 3.93 -4.96
N ALA A 77 -4.72 2.98 -4.33
CA ALA A 77 -5.21 1.78 -4.98
C ALA A 77 -6.23 2.11 -6.08
N GLU A 78 -7.22 2.97 -5.80
CA GLU A 78 -8.21 3.45 -6.78
C GLU A 78 -7.53 4.14 -7.98
N ARG A 79 -6.52 4.99 -7.73
CA ARG A 79 -5.72 5.62 -8.78
C ARG A 79 -5.00 4.56 -9.63
N SER A 80 -4.35 3.58 -8.99
CA SER A 80 -3.67 2.49 -9.69
C SER A 80 -4.62 1.61 -10.50
N PHE A 81 -5.80 1.27 -9.95
CA PHE A 81 -6.83 0.51 -10.67
C PHE A 81 -7.41 1.31 -11.85
N SER A 82 -7.57 2.63 -11.70
CA SER A 82 -7.99 3.51 -12.80
C SER A 82 -6.95 3.54 -13.92
N VAL A 83 -5.66 3.66 -13.59
CA VAL A 83 -4.56 3.57 -14.57
C VAL A 83 -4.56 2.20 -15.25
N LEU A 84 -4.69 1.12 -14.49
CA LEU A 84 -4.76 -0.23 -15.03
C LEU A 84 -5.96 -0.42 -15.97
N ARG A 85 -7.13 0.11 -15.60
CA ARG A 85 -8.34 0.07 -16.44
C ARG A 85 -8.13 0.86 -17.72
N ARG A 86 -7.50 2.04 -17.66
CA ARG A 86 -7.14 2.81 -18.87
C ARG A 86 -6.15 2.06 -19.76
N LEU A 87 -5.13 1.41 -19.18
CA LEU A 87 -4.19 0.55 -19.92
C LEU A 87 -4.94 -0.61 -20.58
N MET A 88 -5.82 -1.28 -19.84
CA MET A 88 -6.64 -2.37 -20.35
C MET A 88 -7.54 -1.91 -21.50
N THR A 89 -8.24 -0.77 -21.37
CA THR A 89 -9.09 -0.21 -22.43
C THR A 89 -8.27 0.23 -23.65
N TYR A 90 -7.11 0.85 -23.45
CA TYR A 90 -6.22 1.23 -24.55
C TYR A 90 -5.67 0.02 -25.33
N LEU A 91 -5.47 -1.11 -24.64
CA LEU A 91 -4.84 -2.32 -25.20
C LEU A 91 -5.82 -3.44 -25.59
N GLN A 92 -7.13 -3.27 -25.39
CA GLN A 92 -8.14 -4.23 -25.85
C GLN A 92 -8.34 -4.07 -27.36
N SER A 93 -8.31 -5.15 -28.16
CA SER A 93 -8.74 -6.51 -27.86
C SER A 93 -7.61 -7.56 -27.96
N THR A 94 -7.65 -8.59 -27.09
CA THR A 94 -6.81 -9.82 -27.07
C THR A 94 -5.52 -9.83 -26.20
N MET A 95 -5.60 -9.40 -24.93
CA MET A 95 -4.56 -9.68 -23.90
C MET A 95 -5.00 -10.74 -22.90
N GLY A 96 -4.14 -11.74 -22.63
CA GLY A 96 -4.30 -12.64 -21.48
C GLY A 96 -3.75 -12.02 -20.19
N GLU A 97 -4.20 -12.52 -19.03
CA GLU A 97 -3.86 -11.99 -17.69
C GLU A 97 -2.35 -11.88 -17.44
N SER A 98 -1.54 -12.80 -17.97
CA SER A 98 -0.08 -12.78 -17.83
C SER A 98 0.57 -11.52 -18.42
N ARG A 99 0.09 -11.08 -19.59
CA ARG A 99 0.59 -9.88 -20.29
C ARG A 99 0.17 -8.61 -19.56
N LEU A 100 -1.06 -8.60 -19.02
CA LEU A 100 -1.58 -7.50 -18.23
C LEU A 100 -0.79 -7.31 -16.92
N ASN A 101 -0.54 -8.41 -16.19
CA ASN A 101 0.23 -8.37 -14.96
C ASN A 101 1.66 -7.87 -15.19
N GLY A 102 2.31 -8.29 -16.29
CA GLY A 102 3.63 -7.77 -16.67
C GLY A 102 3.64 -6.27 -16.93
N LEU A 103 2.63 -5.74 -17.63
CA LEU A 103 2.52 -4.30 -17.90
C LEU A 103 2.16 -3.48 -16.65
N ALA A 104 1.29 -4.00 -15.79
CA ALA A 104 0.98 -3.38 -14.51
C ALA A 104 2.25 -3.23 -13.65
N LEU A 105 3.05 -4.30 -13.56
CA LEU A 105 4.34 -4.29 -12.87
C LEU A 105 5.30 -3.26 -13.49
N ALA A 106 5.44 -3.25 -14.82
CA ALA A 106 6.29 -2.27 -15.51
C ALA A 106 5.85 -0.83 -15.25
N ASN A 107 4.54 -0.56 -15.17
CA ASN A 107 4.00 0.77 -14.89
C ASN A 107 4.25 1.21 -13.44
N ILE A 108 4.06 0.32 -12.47
CA ILE A 108 4.33 0.59 -11.04
C ILE A 108 5.83 0.78 -10.79
N LEU A 109 6.67 0.01 -11.48
CA LEU A 109 8.13 0.02 -11.33
C LEU A 109 8.84 0.96 -12.31
N LYS A 110 8.10 1.88 -12.97
CA LYS A 110 8.66 2.81 -13.95
C LYS A 110 9.80 3.69 -13.43
N ASP A 111 9.81 3.96 -12.12
CA ASP A 111 10.81 4.80 -11.46
C ASP A 111 12.04 3.98 -11.01
N LYS A 112 12.02 2.65 -11.18
CA LYS A 112 13.20 1.80 -10.93
C LYS A 112 13.97 1.61 -12.23
N GLU A 113 15.27 1.85 -12.14
CA GLU A 113 16.19 1.66 -13.26
C GLU A 113 16.34 0.16 -13.58
N ILE A 114 15.84 -0.25 -14.73
CA ILE A 114 15.96 -1.64 -15.21
C ILE A 114 17.23 -1.73 -16.05
N LYS A 115 18.21 -2.51 -15.59
CA LYS A 115 19.44 -2.79 -16.36
C LYS A 115 19.09 -3.59 -17.61
N ILE A 116 19.20 -2.95 -18.76
CA ILE A 116 18.84 -3.51 -20.07
C ILE A 116 19.62 -4.79 -20.35
N GLU A 117 20.92 -4.84 -20.00
CA GLU A 117 21.76 -6.02 -20.19
C GLU A 117 21.25 -7.25 -19.45
N THR A 118 20.71 -7.07 -18.24
CA THR A 118 20.12 -8.15 -17.46
C THR A 118 18.84 -8.66 -18.12
N VAL A 119 18.02 -7.77 -18.68
CA VAL A 119 16.81 -8.15 -19.43
C VAL A 119 17.17 -8.92 -20.70
N ILE A 120 18.19 -8.47 -21.44
CA ILE A 120 18.69 -9.17 -22.64
C ILE A 120 19.16 -10.56 -22.27
N ASN A 121 20.00 -10.71 -21.25
CA ASN A 121 20.49 -12.02 -20.81
C ASN A 121 19.35 -12.96 -20.39
N VAL A 122 18.37 -12.48 -19.60
CA VAL A 122 17.21 -13.28 -19.20
C VAL A 122 16.33 -13.64 -20.41
N PHE A 123 16.17 -12.74 -21.37
CA PHE A 123 15.42 -13.00 -22.60
C PHE A 123 16.11 -14.05 -23.48
N CYS A 124 17.42 -13.94 -23.67
CA CYS A 124 18.25 -14.91 -24.38
C CYS A 124 18.21 -16.29 -23.72
N GLN A 125 18.17 -16.35 -22.39
CA GLN A 125 18.05 -17.60 -21.63
C GLN A 125 16.67 -18.26 -21.75
N LYS A 126 15.59 -17.48 -21.96
CA LYS A 126 14.20 -17.99 -22.10
C LYS A 126 13.88 -18.56 -23.50
N LYS A 127 14.89 -18.95 -24.27
CA LYS A 127 14.81 -19.32 -25.70
C LYS A 127 13.77 -20.44 -25.98
N CYS A 128 12.63 -20.07 -26.53
CA CYS A 128 11.80 -20.92 -27.41
C CYS A 128 10.83 -20.10 -28.30
N ARG A 129 11.26 -18.94 -28.81
CA ARG A 129 10.67 -18.35 -30.03
C ARG A 129 11.79 -18.04 -31.00
N ARG A 130 11.98 -18.99 -31.90
CA ARG A 130 12.94 -19.07 -33.00
C ARG A 130 13.06 -17.74 -33.78
N MET A 131 14.26 -17.19 -33.84
CA MET A 131 14.78 -16.58 -35.07
C MET A 131 16.15 -17.22 -35.29
N GLU A 132 16.18 -18.26 -36.13
CA GLU A 132 17.40 -18.62 -36.84
C GLU A 132 17.64 -17.48 -37.80
N ILE A 133 18.63 -16.64 -37.49
CA ILE A 133 19.19 -15.75 -38.48
C ILE A 133 20.06 -16.66 -39.34
N GLU A 134 19.54 -17.05 -40.50
CA GLU A 134 20.34 -17.69 -41.53
C GLU A 134 21.50 -16.74 -41.86
N ASN A 135 22.74 -17.25 -41.78
CA ASN A 135 23.92 -16.50 -42.14
C ASN A 135 23.79 -16.07 -43.60
N TRP A 136 23.67 -14.77 -43.83
CA TRP A 136 23.50 -14.19 -45.16
C TRP A 136 24.83 -14.00 -45.91
N GLU A 137 25.95 -14.51 -45.40
CA GLU A 137 27.21 -14.52 -46.14
C GLU A 137 27.15 -15.58 -47.25
N CYS A 138 26.48 -15.25 -48.35
CA CYS A 138 26.67 -15.86 -49.65
C CYS A 138 27.57 -14.95 -50.50
N ASP A 139 28.71 -15.54 -50.90
CA ASP A 139 29.62 -15.18 -52.00
C ASP A 139 30.23 -13.76 -52.08
#